data_AF-A0A167W9K6-F1
#
_entry.id   AF-A0A167W9K6-F1
#
_cell.length_a   1.000
_cell.length_b   1.000
_cell.length_c   1.000
_cell.angle_alpha   90.00
_cell.angle_beta   90.00
_cell.angle_gamma   90.00
#
_symmetry.space_group_name_H-M   'P 1'
#
loop_
_entity.id
_entity.type
_entity.pdbx_description
1 polymer ?
#
loop_
_entity_poly.entity_id
_entity_poly.type
_entity_poly.pdbx_seq_one_letter_code
_entity_poly.pdbx_strand_id
1 'polypeptide(L)'
;MPSVVLPAASTTTTAATLRSLYNRAARAFLHRDIEQTDSLIASAFSLLQPPSTLVSDSLALHRKKWDLLRITLETTVYAAPADDKPVPAALRDNRVLSPQTLIQALYDRSLVLFTPASVPSKPTSAFLPSQVLIALVLSSMKIDCPDSGRTMIEDWLAKRGQYEEAQVDTEGYEKVLDIYCLHVLPQLEEWDYANEFLQYEGELPADKRKVRTQRS
;
A
#
# COMPACT_ATOMS: atom_id res chain seq x y z
N MET A 1 44.95 -10.17 4.70
CA MET A 1 43.73 -9.83 3.93
C MET A 1 43.00 -8.75 4.72
N PRO A 2 43.01 -7.48 4.30
CA PRO A 2 42.29 -6.45 5.03
C PRO A 2 40.80 -6.52 4.66
N SER A 3 39.93 -6.67 5.67
CA SER A 3 38.48 -6.50 5.50
C SER A 3 38.18 -5.04 5.23
N VAL A 4 37.72 -4.74 4.01
CA VAL A 4 37.16 -3.45 3.64
C VAL A 4 35.75 -3.37 4.25
N VAL A 5 35.58 -2.52 5.26
CA VAL A 5 34.28 -2.12 5.79
C VAL A 5 33.97 -0.72 5.27
N LEU A 6 32.95 -0.57 4.41
CA LEU A 6 32.35 0.69 3.96
C LEU A 6 30.87 0.46 3.59
N PRO A 7 29.94 1.43 3.76
CA PRO A 7 29.81 2.43 4.83
C PRO A 7 28.36 2.51 5.39
N ALA A 8 28.17 2.44 6.70
CA ALA A 8 26.86 2.70 7.34
C ALA A 8 26.43 4.20 7.31
N ALA A 9 27.31 5.09 6.83
CA ALA A 9 27.08 6.54 6.84
C ALA A 9 26.10 7.02 5.75
N SER A 10 26.04 6.35 4.59
CA SER A 10 25.21 6.77 3.45
C SER A 10 23.72 6.46 3.63
N THR A 11 23.37 5.40 4.34
CA THR A 11 21.97 5.04 4.64
C THR A 11 21.36 5.99 5.66
N THR A 12 22.16 6.44 6.64
CA THR A 12 21.74 7.41 7.66
C THR A 12 21.42 8.78 7.04
N THR A 13 22.23 9.24 6.08
CA THR A 13 21.98 10.50 5.36
C THR A 13 20.76 10.41 4.46
N THR A 14 20.57 9.29 3.74
CA THR A 14 19.35 9.06 2.94
C THR A 14 18.09 9.06 3.80
N ALA A 15 18.08 8.36 4.93
CA ALA A 15 16.93 8.34 5.84
C ALA A 15 16.60 9.73 6.41
N ALA A 16 17.62 10.53 6.75
CA ALA A 16 17.43 11.92 7.20
C ALA A 16 16.83 12.80 6.10
N THR A 17 17.34 12.68 4.87
CA THR A 17 16.80 13.38 3.69
C THR A 17 15.35 13.00 3.44
N LEU A 18 15.02 11.70 3.43
CA LEU A 18 13.66 11.21 3.25
C LEU A 18 12.70 11.71 4.33
N ARG A 19 13.17 11.84 5.58
CA ARG A 19 12.37 12.40 6.68
C ARG A 19 12.08 13.89 6.47
N SER A 20 13.09 14.66 6.06
CA SER A 20 12.95 16.09 5.75
C SER A 20 11.98 16.32 4.58
N LEU A 21 12.16 15.56 3.49
CA LEU A 21 11.27 15.59 2.33
C LEU A 21 9.83 15.23 2.72
N TYR A 22 9.62 14.21 3.55
CA TYR A 22 8.28 13.77 3.94
C TYR A 22 7.54 14.85 4.72
N ASN A 23 8.21 15.52 5.66
CA ASN A 23 7.61 16.61 6.43
C ASN A 23 7.18 17.77 5.53
N ARG A 24 7.96 18.08 4.49
CA ARG A 24 7.60 19.09 3.49
C ARG A 24 6.42 18.64 2.63
N ALA A 25 6.45 17.39 2.15
CA ALA A 25 5.41 16.83 1.31
C ALA A 25 4.07 16.74 2.05
N ALA A 26 4.09 16.32 3.32
CA ALA A 26 2.90 16.28 4.15
C ALA A 26 2.30 17.67 4.37
N ARG A 27 3.13 18.70 4.60
CA ARG A 27 2.66 20.09 4.69
C ARG A 27 2.06 20.59 3.38
N ALA A 28 2.76 20.38 2.26
CA ALA A 28 2.29 20.74 0.93
C ALA A 28 0.92 20.08 0.64
N PHE A 29 0.79 18.79 0.94
CA PHE A 29 -0.44 18.04 0.76
C PHE A 29 -1.61 18.62 1.59
N LEU A 30 -1.36 18.93 2.87
CA LEU A 30 -2.36 19.56 3.74
C LEU A 30 -2.80 20.94 3.25
N HIS A 31 -1.89 21.71 2.66
CA HIS A 31 -2.19 23.01 2.04
C HIS A 31 -2.76 22.90 0.62
N ARG A 32 -3.01 21.68 0.13
CA ARG A 32 -3.50 21.39 -1.23
C ARG A 32 -2.57 21.90 -2.34
N ASP A 33 -1.27 21.98 -2.05
CA ASP A 33 -0.22 22.23 -3.05
C ASP A 33 0.16 20.90 -3.72
N ILE A 34 -0.61 20.55 -4.75
CA ILE A 34 -0.51 19.28 -5.46
C ILE A 34 0.83 19.18 -6.22
N GLU A 35 1.26 20.27 -6.86
CA GLU A 35 2.50 20.31 -7.63
C GLU A 35 3.72 20.09 -6.74
N GLN A 36 3.80 20.79 -5.61
CA GLN A 36 4.91 20.59 -4.68
C GLN A 36 4.86 19.19 -4.05
N THR A 37 3.67 18.68 -3.73
CA THR A 37 3.55 17.33 -3.17
C THR A 37 4.06 16.27 -4.14
N ASP A 38 3.62 16.33 -5.40
CA ASP A 38 4.04 15.42 -6.47
C ASP A 38 5.55 15.48 -6.71
N SER A 39 6.12 16.68 -6.80
CA SER A 39 7.57 16.88 -6.98
C SER A 39 8.39 16.27 -5.83
N LEU A 40 7.93 16.42 -4.59
CA LEU A 40 8.60 15.86 -3.41
C LEU A 40 8.46 14.34 -3.33
N ILE A 41 7.31 13.78 -3.74
CA ILE A 41 7.11 12.34 -3.89
C ILE A 41 8.07 11.79 -4.94
N ALA A 42 8.13 12.38 -6.13
CA ALA A 42 9.05 11.96 -7.19
C ALA A 42 10.52 12.00 -6.70
N SER A 43 10.89 13.06 -5.97
CA SER A 43 12.21 13.19 -5.36
C SER A 43 12.51 12.11 -4.31
N ALA A 44 11.52 11.66 -3.55
CA ALA A 44 11.69 10.59 -2.59
C ALA A 44 11.81 9.21 -3.27
N PHE A 45 11.01 8.96 -4.31
CA PHE A 45 11.04 7.69 -5.04
C PHE A 45 12.30 7.48 -5.88
N SER A 46 13.06 8.54 -6.21
CA SER A 46 14.41 8.37 -6.78
C SER A 46 15.43 7.82 -5.76
N LEU A 47 15.18 8.01 -4.45
CA LEU A 47 16.02 7.54 -3.35
C LEU A 47 15.54 6.20 -2.77
N LEU A 48 14.27 5.85 -2.96
CA LEU A 48 13.69 4.62 -2.44
C LEU A 48 13.81 3.49 -3.45
N GLN A 49 14.65 2.51 -3.11
CA GLN A 49 14.79 1.28 -3.88
C GLN A 49 14.05 0.12 -3.17
N PRO A 50 13.62 -0.91 -3.91
CA PRO A 50 13.13 -2.14 -3.30
C PRO A 50 14.16 -2.75 -2.34
N PRO A 51 13.73 -3.56 -1.34
CA PRO A 51 14.65 -4.25 -0.46
C PRO A 51 15.67 -5.07 -1.27
N SER A 52 16.93 -5.10 -0.85
CA SER A 52 17.91 -5.95 -1.54
C SER A 52 17.80 -7.42 -1.15
N THR A 53 17.32 -7.69 0.07
CA THR A 53 17.18 -9.05 0.65
C THR A 53 15.82 -9.20 1.30
N LEU A 54 15.48 -10.43 1.71
CA LEU A 54 14.24 -10.74 2.43
C LEU A 54 14.14 -10.07 3.82
N VAL A 55 15.27 -9.62 4.38
CA VAL A 55 15.32 -9.03 5.72
C VAL A 55 14.94 -7.55 5.65
N SER A 56 14.13 -7.09 6.62
CA SER A 56 13.77 -5.68 6.73
C SER A 56 15.00 -4.78 6.84
N ASP A 57 15.08 -3.77 5.98
CA ASP A 57 16.14 -2.77 5.98
C ASP A 57 15.73 -1.46 6.70
N SER A 58 16.65 -0.50 6.78
CA SER A 58 16.42 0.82 7.39
C SER A 58 15.44 1.71 6.62
N LEU A 59 15.14 1.40 5.36
CA LEU A 59 14.25 2.16 4.49
C LEU A 59 12.83 1.59 4.47
N ALA A 60 12.56 0.44 5.08
CA ALA A 60 11.24 -0.21 5.10
C ALA A 60 10.12 0.74 5.57
N LEU A 61 10.33 1.46 6.67
CA LEU A 61 9.36 2.43 7.17
C LEU A 61 9.19 3.63 6.21
N HIS A 62 10.26 4.05 5.55
CA HIS A 62 10.20 5.14 4.58
C HIS A 62 9.43 4.72 3.32
N ARG A 63 9.70 3.53 2.75
CA ARG A 63 8.93 2.96 1.63
C ARG A 63 7.45 2.95 1.94
N LYS A 64 7.07 2.44 3.12
CA LYS A 64 5.67 2.44 3.59
C LYS A 64 5.06 3.84 3.66
N LYS A 65 5.71 4.78 4.35
CA LYS A 65 5.15 6.14 4.53
C LYS A 65 5.00 6.89 3.20
N TRP A 66 5.98 6.79 2.32
CA TRP A 66 5.95 7.47 1.03
C TRP A 66 4.94 6.85 0.08
N ASP A 67 4.77 5.53 0.10
CA ASP A 67 3.76 4.88 -0.73
C ASP A 67 2.33 5.20 -0.29
N LEU A 68 2.08 5.24 1.03
CA LEU A 68 0.80 5.70 1.57
C LEU A 68 0.47 7.13 1.12
N LEU A 69 1.45 8.04 1.14
CA LEU A 69 1.26 9.41 0.68
C LEU A 69 0.99 9.46 -0.84
N ARG A 70 1.72 8.67 -1.64
CA ARG A 70 1.51 8.55 -3.09
C ARG A 70 0.10 8.06 -3.42
N ILE A 71 -0.32 6.93 -2.85
CA ILE A 71 -1.66 6.37 -3.03
C ILE A 71 -2.72 7.41 -2.64
N THR A 72 -2.54 8.05 -1.49
CA THR A 72 -3.50 9.05 -1.01
C THR A 72 -3.60 10.26 -1.95
N LEU A 73 -2.47 10.78 -2.43
CA LEU A 73 -2.43 11.90 -3.37
C LEU A 73 -3.11 11.53 -4.69
N GLU A 74 -2.68 10.43 -5.32
CA GLU A 74 -3.16 10.02 -6.63
C GLU A 74 -4.67 9.72 -6.60
N THR A 75 -5.14 8.98 -5.61
CA THR A 75 -6.58 8.71 -5.43
C THR A 75 -7.37 9.97 -5.13
N THR A 76 -6.82 10.90 -4.34
CA THR A 76 -7.51 12.17 -4.02
C THR A 76 -7.61 13.06 -5.25
N VAL A 77 -6.56 13.16 -6.05
CA VAL A 77 -6.58 13.93 -7.28
C VAL A 77 -7.48 13.27 -8.31
N TYR A 78 -7.50 11.94 -8.42
CA TYR A 78 -8.40 11.22 -9.32
C TYR A 78 -9.87 11.40 -8.96
N ALA A 79 -10.23 11.24 -7.68
CA ALA A 79 -11.60 11.36 -7.20
C ALA A 79 -12.11 12.81 -7.11
N ALA A 80 -11.21 13.80 -7.17
CA ALA A 80 -11.60 15.19 -7.10
C ALA A 80 -12.29 15.64 -8.39
N PRO A 81 -13.28 16.54 -8.31
CA PRO A 81 -13.91 17.11 -9.50
C PRO A 81 -12.87 17.81 -10.40
N ALA A 82 -13.26 18.14 -11.63
CA ALA A 82 -12.48 19.04 -12.45
C ALA A 82 -12.36 20.40 -11.74
N ASP A 83 -11.14 20.82 -11.42
CA ASP A 83 -10.81 22.10 -10.78
C ASP A 83 -9.90 22.86 -11.77
N ASP A 84 -9.96 24.19 -11.73
CA ASP A 84 -9.14 25.07 -12.59
C ASP A 84 -7.68 25.12 -12.15
N LYS A 85 -7.34 24.47 -11.03
CA LYS A 85 -5.98 24.43 -10.52
C LYS A 85 -5.08 23.58 -11.41
N PRO A 86 -3.85 24.04 -11.67
CA PRO A 86 -2.90 23.26 -12.45
C PRO A 86 -2.58 21.96 -11.71
N VAL A 87 -2.77 20.84 -12.42
CA VAL A 87 -2.42 19.50 -11.95
C VAL A 87 -1.20 19.02 -12.74
N PRO A 88 -0.17 18.44 -12.09
CA PRO A 88 0.97 17.83 -12.75
C PRO A 88 0.59 16.86 -13.87
N ALA A 89 1.39 16.78 -14.93
CA ALA A 89 1.09 15.98 -16.12
C ALA A 89 0.77 14.51 -15.78
N ALA A 90 1.61 13.85 -14.99
CA ALA A 90 1.39 12.46 -14.57
C ALA A 90 0.04 12.26 -13.85
N LEU A 91 -0.36 13.21 -12.99
CA LEU A 91 -1.63 13.14 -12.28
C LEU A 91 -2.83 13.47 -13.18
N ARG A 92 -2.64 14.28 -14.23
CA ARG A 92 -3.66 14.50 -15.27
C ARG A 92 -3.84 13.25 -16.13
N ASP A 93 -2.75 12.58 -16.48
CA ASP A 93 -2.80 11.33 -17.25
C ASP A 93 -3.54 10.24 -16.45
N ASN A 94 -3.35 10.19 -15.12
CA ASN A 94 -4.12 9.29 -14.27
C ASN A 94 -5.63 9.54 -14.35
N ARG A 95 -6.09 10.79 -14.49
CA ARG A 95 -7.54 11.13 -14.55
C ARG A 95 -8.24 10.61 -15.79
N VAL A 96 -7.52 10.30 -16.87
CA VAL A 96 -8.14 9.73 -18.08
C VAL A 96 -8.20 8.20 -18.06
N LEU A 97 -7.61 7.55 -17.05
CA LEU A 97 -7.68 6.10 -16.88
C LEU A 97 -9.04 5.68 -16.31
N SER A 98 -9.44 4.43 -16.56
CA SER A 98 -10.52 3.83 -15.79
C SER A 98 -10.10 3.62 -14.32
N PRO A 99 -11.05 3.60 -13.36
CA PRO A 99 -10.73 3.38 -11.95
C PRO A 99 -9.90 2.11 -11.73
N GLN A 100 -10.26 1.02 -12.41
CA GLN A 100 -9.57 -0.26 -12.33
C GLN A 100 -8.13 -0.17 -12.84
N THR A 101 -7.91 0.55 -13.95
CA THR A 101 -6.56 0.71 -14.52
C THR A 101 -5.66 1.52 -13.59
N LEU A 102 -6.18 2.59 -13.00
CA LEU A 102 -5.44 3.38 -12.02
C LEU A 102 -5.06 2.53 -10.79
N ILE A 103 -6.03 1.82 -10.23
CA ILE A 103 -5.86 1.02 -9.01
C ILE A 103 -4.90 -0.14 -9.25
N GLN A 104 -4.98 -0.79 -10.41
CA GLN A 104 -4.01 -1.80 -10.82
C GLN A 104 -2.60 -1.21 -10.95
N ALA A 105 -2.45 -0.04 -11.58
CA ALA A 105 -1.15 0.62 -11.71
C ALA A 105 -0.56 1.07 -10.36
N LEU A 106 -1.41 1.49 -9.41
CA LEU A 106 -0.99 1.76 -8.03
C LEU A 106 -0.51 0.48 -7.35
N TYR A 107 -1.29 -0.60 -7.44
CA TYR A 107 -0.96 -1.90 -6.85
C TYR A 107 0.36 -2.46 -7.40
N ASP A 108 0.53 -2.50 -8.73
CA ASP A 108 1.75 -3.00 -9.36
C ASP A 108 2.99 -2.22 -8.91
N ARG A 109 2.89 -0.89 -8.81
CA ARG A 109 3.98 -0.06 -8.28
C ARG A 109 4.29 -0.35 -6.82
N SER A 110 3.29 -0.64 -5.99
CA SER A 110 3.52 -1.07 -4.60
C SER A 110 4.16 -2.45 -4.54
N LEU A 111 3.72 -3.41 -5.35
CA LEU A 111 4.34 -4.74 -5.43
C LEU A 111 5.82 -4.64 -5.79
N VAL A 112 6.17 -3.85 -6.80
CA VAL A 112 7.57 -3.59 -7.19
C VAL A 112 8.36 -2.97 -6.05
N LEU A 113 7.79 -1.98 -5.34
CA LEU A 113 8.47 -1.27 -4.26
C LEU A 113 8.82 -2.16 -3.05
N PHE A 114 8.00 -3.16 -2.77
CA PHE A 114 8.17 -4.01 -1.58
C PHE A 114 8.76 -5.38 -1.86
N THR A 115 8.73 -5.88 -3.10
CA THR A 115 9.34 -7.17 -3.44
C THR A 115 10.87 -7.05 -3.40
N PRO A 116 11.57 -7.89 -2.60
CA PRO A 116 13.03 -7.86 -2.57
C PRO A 116 13.66 -8.24 -3.90
N ALA A 117 14.72 -7.53 -4.30
CA ALA A 117 15.46 -7.77 -5.54
C ALA A 117 16.17 -9.14 -5.57
N SER A 118 16.41 -9.76 -4.40
CA SER A 118 16.96 -11.11 -4.30
C SER A 118 15.99 -12.21 -4.73
N VAL A 119 14.69 -11.92 -4.82
CA VAL A 119 13.67 -12.89 -5.22
C VAL A 119 13.60 -12.92 -6.74
N PRO A 120 13.84 -14.07 -7.40
CA PRO A 120 13.89 -14.16 -8.87
C PRO A 120 12.49 -14.13 -9.54
N SER A 121 11.40 -14.03 -8.77
CA SER A 121 10.03 -14.05 -9.29
C SER A 121 9.50 -12.67 -9.67
N LYS A 122 8.36 -12.66 -10.37
CA LYS A 122 7.53 -11.45 -10.57
C LYS A 122 7.24 -10.78 -9.20
N PRO A 123 7.09 -9.44 -9.15
CA PRO A 123 6.61 -8.74 -7.97
C PRO A 123 5.37 -9.40 -7.36
N THR A 124 5.34 -9.50 -6.04
CA THR A 124 4.38 -10.34 -5.31
C THR A 124 3.85 -9.67 -4.04
N SER A 125 2.59 -9.93 -3.71
CA SER A 125 1.92 -9.41 -2.53
C SER A 125 2.39 -10.06 -1.23
N ALA A 126 3.16 -11.15 -1.29
CA ALA A 126 3.77 -11.78 -0.12
C ALA A 126 4.62 -10.80 0.72
N PHE A 127 5.16 -9.75 0.09
CA PHE A 127 5.97 -8.72 0.75
C PHE A 127 5.23 -7.39 0.98
N LEU A 128 3.96 -7.30 0.56
CA LEU A 128 3.19 -6.06 0.65
C LEU A 128 2.75 -5.81 2.11
N PRO A 129 3.09 -4.65 2.72
CA PRO A 129 2.63 -4.33 4.06
C PRO A 129 1.11 -4.19 4.11
N SER A 130 0.48 -4.74 5.16
CA SER A 130 -0.97 -4.67 5.42
C SER A 130 -1.54 -3.25 5.28
N GLN A 131 -0.82 -2.25 5.81
CA GLN A 131 -1.24 -0.84 5.77
C GLN A 131 -1.30 -0.29 4.34
N VAL A 132 -0.39 -0.72 3.46
CA VAL A 132 -0.38 -0.30 2.05
C VAL A 132 -1.52 -0.99 1.31
N LEU A 133 -1.71 -2.30 1.53
CA LEU A 133 -2.86 -3.04 1.00
C LEU A 133 -4.18 -2.37 1.40
N ILE A 134 -4.38 -2.06 2.68
CA ILE A 134 -5.57 -1.38 3.17
C ILE A 134 -5.76 -0.03 2.46
N ALA A 135 -4.71 0.76 2.29
CA ALA A 135 -4.81 2.05 1.58
C ALA A 135 -5.22 1.90 0.10
N LEU A 136 -4.72 0.86 -0.59
CA LEU A 136 -5.11 0.54 -1.97
C LEU A 136 -6.57 0.09 -2.04
N VAL A 137 -7.00 -0.79 -1.13
CA VAL A 137 -8.38 -1.27 -1.07
C VAL A 137 -9.35 -0.12 -0.79
N LEU A 138 -9.07 0.70 0.22
CA LEU A 138 -9.88 1.89 0.51
C LEU A 138 -9.88 2.88 -0.66
N SER A 139 -8.77 2.98 -1.40
CA SER A 139 -8.72 3.77 -2.62
C SER A 139 -9.64 3.22 -3.70
N SER A 140 -9.64 1.90 -3.92
CA SER A 140 -10.51 1.24 -4.90
C SER A 140 -11.99 1.46 -4.60
N MET A 141 -12.37 1.35 -3.32
CA MET A 141 -13.74 1.65 -2.87
C MET A 141 -14.09 3.12 -3.07
N LYS A 142 -13.16 4.04 -2.75
CA LYS A 142 -13.38 5.49 -2.88
C LYS A 142 -13.65 5.93 -4.32
N ILE A 143 -13.11 5.20 -5.30
CA ILE A 143 -13.32 5.49 -6.73
C ILE A 143 -14.24 4.49 -7.42
N ASP A 144 -15.07 3.80 -6.63
CA ASP A 144 -16.15 2.92 -7.08
C ASP A 144 -15.70 1.71 -7.92
N CYS A 145 -14.61 1.05 -7.48
CA CYS A 145 -14.15 -0.22 -8.05
C CYS A 145 -13.77 -1.27 -6.96
N PRO A 146 -14.70 -1.61 -6.04
CA PRO A 146 -14.42 -2.50 -4.91
C PRO A 146 -13.93 -3.91 -5.31
N ASP A 147 -14.29 -4.40 -6.51
CA ASP A 147 -13.84 -5.68 -7.04
C ASP A 147 -12.30 -5.78 -7.19
N SER A 148 -11.65 -4.67 -7.56
CA SER A 148 -10.19 -4.59 -7.54
C SER A 148 -9.63 -4.74 -6.13
N GLY A 149 -10.30 -4.18 -5.13
CA GLY A 149 -9.95 -4.33 -3.71
C GLY A 149 -10.09 -5.77 -3.21
N ARG A 150 -11.17 -6.47 -3.60
CA ARG A 150 -11.35 -7.91 -3.33
C ARG A 150 -10.19 -8.72 -3.89
N THR A 151 -9.87 -8.54 -5.17
CA THR A 151 -8.80 -9.27 -5.84
C THR A 151 -7.45 -9.09 -5.15
N MET A 152 -7.13 -7.87 -4.69
CA MET A 152 -5.88 -7.60 -3.97
C MET A 152 -5.82 -8.30 -2.62
N ILE A 153 -6.93 -8.30 -1.87
CA ILE A 153 -7.00 -8.96 -0.56
C ILE A 153 -6.83 -10.47 -0.73
N GLU A 154 -7.56 -11.08 -1.66
CA GLU A 154 -7.48 -12.52 -1.91
C GLU A 154 -6.08 -12.94 -2.36
N ASP A 155 -5.45 -12.16 -3.25
CA ASP A 155 -4.06 -12.39 -3.66
C ASP A 155 -3.09 -12.31 -2.49
N TRP A 156 -3.25 -11.32 -1.60
CA TRP A 156 -2.43 -11.17 -0.40
C TRP A 156 -2.65 -12.29 0.61
N LEU A 157 -3.90 -12.69 0.86
CA LEU A 157 -4.25 -13.81 1.74
C LEU A 157 -3.67 -15.14 1.23
N ALA A 158 -3.67 -15.35 -0.09
CA ALA A 158 -3.10 -16.55 -0.69
C ALA A 158 -1.56 -16.63 -0.61
N LYS A 159 -0.89 -15.50 -0.42
CA LYS A 159 0.58 -15.39 -0.50
C LYS A 159 1.27 -14.98 0.80
N ARG A 160 0.53 -14.50 1.80
CA ARG A 160 1.09 -14.20 3.13
C ARG A 160 1.68 -15.46 3.75
N GLY A 161 2.81 -15.31 4.44
CA GLY A 161 3.48 -16.44 5.09
C GLY A 161 4.21 -17.40 4.15
N GLN A 162 4.27 -17.13 2.84
CA GLN A 162 5.08 -17.93 1.90
C GLN A 162 6.59 -17.84 2.18
N TYR A 163 7.03 -16.79 2.87
CA TYR A 163 8.41 -16.56 3.26
C TYR A 163 8.47 -16.40 4.78
N GLU A 164 9.23 -17.24 5.48
CA GLU A 164 9.36 -17.20 6.95
C GLU A 164 9.98 -15.89 7.44
N GLU A 165 10.83 -15.27 6.61
CA GLU A 165 11.49 -14.01 6.91
C GLU A 165 10.56 -12.80 6.76
N ALA A 166 9.39 -12.97 6.12
CA ALA A 166 8.38 -11.92 6.06
C ALA A 166 7.75 -11.77 7.45
N GLN A 167 7.73 -10.53 7.96
CA GLN A 167 7.21 -10.26 9.31
C GLN A 167 5.75 -10.70 9.44
N VAL A 168 5.47 -11.52 10.46
CA VAL A 168 4.10 -11.88 10.85
C VAL A 168 3.42 -10.65 11.46
N ASP A 169 2.56 -10.00 10.69
CA ASP A 169 1.78 -8.84 11.11
C ASP A 169 0.35 -9.26 11.48
N THR A 170 0.18 -9.81 12.69
CA THR A 170 -1.12 -10.28 13.19
C THR A 170 -2.14 -9.16 13.28
N GLU A 171 -1.75 -7.97 13.75
CA GLU A 171 -2.66 -6.82 13.84
C GLU A 171 -3.08 -6.33 12.44
N GLY A 172 -2.13 -6.31 11.49
CA GLY A 172 -2.43 -6.00 10.10
C GLY A 172 -3.37 -7.01 9.45
N TYR A 173 -3.17 -8.30 9.71
CA TYR A 173 -4.04 -9.38 9.23
C TYR A 173 -5.49 -9.18 9.69
N GLU A 174 -5.69 -8.93 10.98
CA GLU A 174 -7.02 -8.69 11.53
C GLU A 174 -7.72 -7.50 10.86
N LYS A 175 -6.98 -6.41 10.63
CA LYS A 175 -7.52 -5.22 9.97
C LYS A 175 -7.83 -5.47 8.49
N VAL A 176 -7.03 -6.27 7.79
CA VAL A 176 -7.32 -6.67 6.41
C VAL A 176 -8.63 -7.46 6.37
N LEU A 177 -8.83 -8.40 7.29
CA LEU A 177 -10.09 -9.15 7.39
C LEU A 177 -11.29 -8.28 7.77
N ASP A 178 -11.10 -7.28 8.64
CA ASP A 178 -12.13 -6.27 8.92
C ASP A 178 -12.56 -5.55 7.65
N ILE A 179 -11.61 -5.01 6.90
CA ILE A 179 -11.90 -4.32 5.64
C ILE A 179 -12.55 -5.27 4.62
N TYR A 180 -12.08 -6.50 4.54
CA TYR A 180 -12.62 -7.47 3.60
C TYR A 180 -14.09 -7.81 3.90
N CYS A 181 -14.38 -8.25 5.12
CA CYS A 181 -15.67 -8.81 5.48
C CYS A 181 -16.73 -7.74 5.80
N LEU A 182 -16.31 -6.58 6.32
CA LEU A 182 -17.24 -5.52 6.76
C LEU A 182 -17.39 -4.37 5.77
N HIS A 183 -16.55 -4.32 4.73
CA HIS A 183 -16.56 -3.21 3.80
C HIS A 183 -16.54 -3.65 2.33
N VAL A 184 -15.58 -4.49 1.92
CA VAL A 184 -15.44 -4.88 0.50
C VAL A 184 -16.55 -5.82 0.04
N LEU A 185 -16.68 -6.99 0.67
CA LEU A 185 -17.69 -7.99 0.31
C LEU A 185 -19.13 -7.43 0.44
N PRO A 186 -19.44 -6.68 1.52
CA PRO A 186 -20.65 -5.87 1.63
C PRO A 186 -20.99 -4.99 0.43
N GLN A 187 -20.03 -4.20 -0.06
CA GLN A 187 -20.23 -3.29 -1.18
C GLN A 187 -20.43 -4.04 -2.50
N LEU A 188 -19.96 -5.29 -2.58
CA LEU A 188 -20.18 -6.21 -3.70
C LEU A 188 -21.45 -7.06 -3.54
N GLU A 189 -22.24 -6.84 -2.49
CA GLU A 189 -23.42 -7.63 -2.14
C GLU A 189 -23.12 -9.12 -1.83
N GLU A 190 -21.87 -9.45 -1.48
CA GLU A 190 -21.38 -10.80 -1.21
C GLU A 190 -21.37 -11.16 0.29
N TRP A 191 -22.43 -10.80 1.00
CA TRP A 191 -22.56 -11.00 2.45
C TRP A 191 -22.54 -12.47 2.87
N ASP A 192 -23.16 -13.34 2.07
CA ASP A 192 -23.18 -14.79 2.33
C ASP A 192 -21.78 -15.39 2.24
N TYR A 193 -20.99 -14.94 1.26
CA TYR A 193 -19.60 -15.35 1.12
C TYR A 193 -18.74 -14.83 2.28
N ALA A 194 -18.96 -13.60 2.76
CA ALA A 194 -18.28 -13.08 3.95
C ALA A 194 -18.56 -13.95 5.19
N ASN A 195 -19.82 -14.37 5.37
CA ASN A 195 -20.22 -15.25 6.46
C ASN A 195 -19.59 -16.64 6.36
N GLU A 196 -19.58 -17.23 5.16
CA GLU A 196 -18.94 -18.52 4.91
C GLU A 196 -17.43 -18.44 5.19
N PHE A 197 -16.75 -17.43 4.67
CA PHE A 197 -15.32 -17.20 4.89
C PHE A 197 -14.98 -17.14 6.39
N LEU A 198 -15.74 -16.36 7.18
CA LEU A 198 -15.50 -16.22 8.62
C LEU A 198 -15.74 -17.52 9.42
N GLN A 199 -16.57 -18.44 8.93
CA GLN A 199 -16.81 -19.74 9.58
C GLN A 199 -15.59 -20.66 9.43
N TYR A 200 -14.98 -20.68 8.25
CA TYR A 200 -13.80 -21.50 7.96
C TYR A 200 -12.50 -20.84 8.40
N GLU A 201 -12.52 -19.54 8.70
CA GLU A 201 -11.31 -18.84 9.07
C GLU A 201 -10.74 -19.28 10.43
N GLY A 202 -9.47 -19.69 10.40
CA GLY A 202 -8.80 -20.42 11.48
C GLY A 202 -7.81 -19.60 12.31
N GLU A 203 -7.32 -18.47 11.82
CA GLU A 203 -6.30 -17.68 12.52
C GLU A 203 -6.90 -16.64 13.48
N LEU A 204 -8.15 -16.21 13.25
CA LEU A 204 -8.84 -15.27 14.13
C LEU A 204 -9.36 -15.93 15.43
N PRO A 205 -9.15 -15.29 16.61
CA PRO A 205 -9.80 -15.69 17.84
C PRO A 205 -11.33 -15.76 17.71
N ALA A 206 -11.96 -16.76 18.36
CA ALA A 206 -13.40 -17.01 18.21
C ALA A 206 -14.28 -15.80 18.57
N ASP A 207 -13.88 -15.01 19.57
CA ASP A 207 -14.61 -13.81 19.98
C ASP A 207 -14.58 -12.71 18.90
N LYS A 208 -13.46 -12.61 18.18
CA LYS A 208 -13.30 -11.65 17.08
C LYS A 208 -14.13 -12.05 15.85
N ARG A 209 -14.28 -13.35 15.59
CA ARG A 209 -15.14 -13.87 14.51
C ARG A 209 -16.61 -13.55 14.77
N LYS A 210 -17.12 -13.84 15.98
CA LYS A 210 -18.52 -13.58 16.36
C LYS A 210 -18.95 -12.12 16.19
N VAL A 211 -18.08 -11.17 16.54
CA VAL A 211 -18.37 -9.73 16.40
C VAL A 211 -18.56 -9.31 14.94
N ARG A 212 -17.82 -9.94 14.02
CA ARG A 212 -17.89 -9.61 12.59
C ARG A 212 -19.14 -10.19 11.94
N THR A 213 -19.47 -11.45 12.25
CA THR A 213 -20.72 -12.11 11.80
C THR A 213 -21.99 -11.40 12.27
N GLN A 214 -21.95 -10.68 13.40
CA GLN A 214 -23.10 -9.89 13.88
C GLN A 214 -23.23 -8.52 13.20
N ARG A 215 -22.20 -8.07 12.46
CA ARG A 215 -22.11 -6.75 11.84
C ARG A 215 -22.18 -6.77 10.33
N SER A 216 -21.86 -7.92 9.72
CA SER A 216 -22.15 -8.29 8.33
C SER A 216 -23.62 -8.66 8.19
#